data_AF-A0A9W6HVD0-F1
#
_entry.id   AF-A0A9W6HVD0-F1
#
_cell.length_a   1.000
_cell.length_b   1.000
_cell.length_c   1.000
_cell.angle_alpha   90.00
_cell.angle_beta   90.00
_cell.angle_gamma   90.00
#
_symmetry.space_group_name_H-M   'P 1'
#
loop_
_entity.id
_entity.type
_entity.pdbx_description
1 polymer ?
#
loop_
_entity_poly.entity_id
_entity_poly.type
_entity_poly.pdbx_seq_one_letter_code
_entity_poly.pdbx_strand_id
1 'polypeptide(L)' 'MGLVPRVSEQLQRLQERTGFSKTDLVNRAITLYEYVEAEASKGNDLLVRQKDNGELFIVKIL' A
#
# COMPACT_ATOMS: atom_id res chain seq x y z
N MET A 1 13.97 -1.01 17.41
CA MET A 1 13.98 -0.55 16.01
C MET A 1 12.73 0.28 15.80
N GLY A 2 12.86 1.61 15.73
CA GLY A 2 11.73 2.52 15.55
C GLY A 2 11.45 2.78 14.08
N LEU A 3 10.19 3.10 13.75
CA LEU A 3 9.84 3.57 12.41
C LEU A 3 10.54 4.91 12.15
N VAL A 4 11.00 5.13 10.92
CA VAL A 4 11.45 6.45 10.48
C VAL A 4 10.27 7.43 10.69
N PRO A 5 10.49 8.67 11.17
CA PRO A 5 9.40 9.57 11.57
C PRO A 5 8.27 9.70 10.55
N ARG A 6 8.61 9.77 9.26
CA ARG A 6 7.66 9.80 8.14
C ARG A 6 6.71 8.59 8.11
N VAL A 7 7.22 7.40 8.41
CA VAL A 7 6.43 6.16 8.42
C VAL A 7 5.52 6.13 9.64
N SER A 8 5.93 6.71 10.77
CA SER A 8 5.06 6.82 11.96
C SER A 8 3.83 7.68 11.68
N GLU A 9 3.98 8.81 11.00
CA GLU A 9 2.82 9.63 10.60
C GLU A 9 1.93 8.93 9.56
N GLN A 10 2.53 8.23 8.60
CA GLN A 10 1.77 7.45 7.62
C GLN A 10 0.96 6.35 8.31
N LEU A 11 1.56 5.64 9.26
CA LEU A 11 0.89 4.64 10.07
C LEU A 11 -0.27 5.26 10.86
N GLN A 12 -0.05 6.42 11.50
CA GLN A 12 -1.10 7.11 12.23
C GLN A 12 -2.28 7.50 11.33
N ARG A 13 -2.02 8.14 10.18
CA ARG A 13 -3.07 8.47 9.20
C ARG A 13 -3.81 7.24 8.69
N LEU A 14 -3.10 6.12 8.53
CA LEU A 14 -3.71 4.86 8.09
C LEU A 14 -4.62 4.28 9.19
N GLN A 15 -4.18 4.31 10.45
CA GLN A 15 -5.01 3.92 11.60
C GLN A 15 -6.27 4.78 11.71
N GLU A 16 -6.15 6.10 11.54
CA GLU A 16 -7.28 7.02 11.60
C GLU A 16 -8.30 6.76 10.46
N ARG A 17 -7.81 6.44 9.25
CA ARG A 17 -8.68 6.15 8.09
C ARG A 17 -9.37 4.80 8.15
N THR A 18 -8.74 3.80 8.73
CA THR A 18 -9.24 2.40 8.68
C THR A 18 -9.76 1.88 10.02
N GLY A 19 -9.45 2.55 11.14
CA GLY A 19 -9.76 2.09 12.50
C GLY A 19 -8.97 0.85 12.94
N PHE A 20 -7.93 0.45 12.21
CA PHE A 20 -7.20 -0.79 12.49
C PHE A 20 -6.10 -0.60 13.53
N SER A 21 -5.80 -1.66 14.27
CA SER A 21 -4.64 -1.66 15.17
C SER A 21 -3.34 -1.61 14.36
N LYS A 22 -2.24 -1.22 15.00
CA LYS A 22 -0.92 -1.24 14.36
C LYS A 22 -0.56 -2.64 13.86
N THR A 23 -0.85 -3.67 14.65
CA THR A 23 -0.60 -5.07 14.29
C THR A 23 -1.41 -5.48 13.06
N ASP A 24 -2.70 -5.13 13.00
CA ASP A 24 -3.55 -5.43 11.85
C ASP A 24 -3.05 -4.74 10.58
N LEU A 25 -2.60 -3.49 10.69
CA LEU A 25 -2.03 -2.75 9.56
C LEU A 25 -0.72 -3.36 9.07
N VAL A 26 0.16 -3.77 9.99
CA VAL A 26 1.42 -4.45 9.62
C VAL A 26 1.13 -5.75 8.90
N ASN A 27 0.24 -6.60 9.45
CA ASN A 27 -0.13 -7.87 8.82
C ASN A 27 -0.70 -7.65 7.41
N ARG A 28 -1.61 -6.69 7.25
CA ARG A 28 -2.19 -6.37 5.94
C ARG A 28 -1.17 -5.76 4.97
N ALA A 29 -0.27 -4.92 5.44
CA ALA A 29 0.77 -4.33 4.60
C ALA A 29 1.71 -5.41 4.05
N ILE A 30 2.07 -6.41 4.87
CA ILE A 30 2.89 -7.55 4.43
C ILE A 30 2.15 -8.35 3.35
N THR A 31 0.89 -8.75 3.58
CA THR A 31 0.11 -9.50 2.59
C THR A 31 -0.09 -8.73 1.29
N LEU A 32 -0.35 -7.42 1.36
CA LEU A 32 -0.50 -6.59 0.16
C LEU A 32 0.82 -6.47 -0.60
N TYR A 33 1.93 -6.27 0.10
CA TYR A 33 3.25 -6.17 -0.52
C TYR A 33 3.64 -7.48 -1.21
N GLU A 34 3.43 -8.63 -0.56
CA GLU A 34 3.65 -9.95 -1.17
C GLU A 34 2.83 -10.12 -2.45
N TYR A 35 1.53 -9.78 -2.42
CA TYR A 35 0.67 -9.88 -3.60
C TYR A 35 1.18 -9.02 -4.76
N VAL A 36 1.55 -7.77 -4.48
CA VAL A 36 2.06 -6.86 -5.50
C VAL A 36 3.35 -7.39 -6.13
N GLU A 37 4.32 -7.82 -5.32
CA GLU A 37 5.57 -8.40 -5.81
C GLU A 37 5.33 -9.69 -6.62
N ALA A 38 4.38 -10.52 -6.19
CA ALA A 38 4.01 -11.75 -6.90
C ALA A 38 3.40 -11.46 -8.28
N GLU A 39 2.58 -10.42 -8.43
CA GLU A 39 2.04 -10.04 -9.73
C GLU A 39 3.10 -9.36 -10.62
N ALA A 40 3.90 -8.46 -10.04
CA ALA A 40 4.97 -7.79 -10.76
C ALA A 40 6.02 -8.78 -11.30
N SER A 41 6.40 -9.79 -10.51
CA SER A 41 7.36 -10.83 -10.92
C SER A 41 6.83 -11.75 -12.04
N LYS A 42 5.52 -11.83 -12.23
CA LYS A 42 4.89 -12.50 -13.38
C LYS A 42 4.88 -11.63 -14.66
N GLY A 43 5.33 -10.38 -14.57
CA GLY A 43 5.29 -9.40 -15.65
C GLY A 43 3.93 -8.72 -15.81
N ASN A 44 3.05 -8.79 -14.81
CA ASN A 44 1.76 -8.12 -14.86
C ASN A 44 1.88 -6.64 -14.46
N ASP A 45 1.12 -5.77 -15.12
CA ASP A 45 0.96 -4.37 -14.73
C ASP A 45 -0.09 -4.22 -13.62
N LEU A 46 0.24 -3.43 -12.60
CA LEU A 46 -0.71 -2.97 -11.59
C LEU A 46 -1.24 -1.59 -11.97
N LEU A 47 -2.57 -1.47 -12.07
CA LEU A 47 -3.22 -0.24 -12.55
C LEU A 47 -4.09 0.40 -11.46
N VAL A 48 -3.98 1.72 -11.33
CA VAL A 48 -4.92 2.55 -10.56
C VAL A 48 -5.75 3.36 -11.52
N ARG A 49 -7.08 3.23 -11.43
CA ARG A 49 -8.03 4.02 -12.19
C ARG A 49 -8.46 5.26 -11.41
N GLN A 50 -8.23 6.44 -11.96
CA GLN A 50 -8.83 7.66 -11.43
C GLN A 50 -10.31 7.69 -11.80
N LYS A 51 -11.18 7.78 -10.77
CA LYS A 51 -12.63 7.72 -10.99
C LYS A 51 -13.15 8.93 -11.76
N ASP A 52 -12.52 10.09 -11.56
CA ASP A 52 -13.05 11.38 -12.01
C ASP A 52 -12.92 11.58 -13.53
N ASN A 53 -11.84 11.06 -14.14
CA ASN A 53 -11.55 11.18 -15.58
C ASN A 53 -11.39 9.82 -16.28
N GLY A 54 -11.36 8.71 -15.55
CA GLY A 54 -11.19 7.37 -16.08
C GLY A 54 -9.76 6.99 -16.46
N GLU A 55 -8.77 7.86 -16.23
CA GLU A 55 -7.38 7.61 -16.56
C GLU A 55 -6.79 6.43 -15.76
N LEU A 56 -5.91 5.67 -16.40
CA LEU A 56 -5.21 4.53 -15.82
C LEU A 56 -3.74 4.86 -15.61
N PHE A 57 -3.23 4.60 -14.41
CA PHE A 57 -1.84 4.80 -14.04
C PHE A 57 -1.20 3.47 -13.65
N ILE A 58 -0.02 3.19 -14.18
CA ILE A 58 0.78 2.06 -13.74
C ILE A 58 1.40 2.40 -12.40
N VAL A 59 1.16 1.55 -11.40
CA VAL A 59 1.81 1.63 -10.11
C VAL A 59 3.20 1.01 -10.22
N LYS A 60 4.23 1.81 -9.95
CA LYS A 60 5.60 1.31 -9.78
C LYS A 60 5.94 1.34 -8.30
N ILE A 61 6.21 0.16 -7.74
CA ILE A 61 6.78 0.03 -6.40
C ILE A 61 8.30 0.00 -6.57
N LEU A 62 9.01 0.79 -5.75
CA LEU A 62 10.48 0.93 -5.75
C LEU A 62 11.12 0.01 -4.73
#